data_AF-A0A1V6ARB8-F1
#
_entry.id   AF-A0A1V6ARB8-F1
#
_cell.length_a   1.000
_cell.length_b   1.000
_cell.length_c   1.000
_cell.angle_alpha   90.00
_cell.angle_beta   90.00
_cell.angle_gamma   90.00
#
_symmetry.space_group_name_H-M   'P 1'
#
loop_
_entity.id
_entity.type
_entity.pdbx_description
1 polymer ?
#
loop_
_entity_poly.entity_id
_entity_poly.type
_entity_poly.pdbx_seq_one_letter_code
_entity_poly.pdbx_strand_id
1 'polypeptide(L)'
;MKHRRVFAVELKRQIVEELLSGMSTPAQLIRRHEISSGLLYHWKEQYAKGRFNNEPTKEAALEDRVRQLEQLVGKLTLENEFLKKAVQRGLLTLPKKNDNSLLNTITSSKARKGGANS
;
A
#
# COMPACT_ATOMS: atom_id res chain seq x y z
N MET A 1 29.80 -36.28 -22.02
CA MET A 1 28.74 -35.27 -21.72
C MET A 1 28.60 -35.18 -20.20
N LYS A 2 28.90 -34.04 -19.57
CA LYS A 2 28.79 -33.88 -18.11
C LYS A 2 27.31 -33.61 -17.77
N HIS A 3 26.67 -34.47 -16.99
CA HIS A 3 25.27 -34.27 -16.60
C HIS A 3 25.14 -32.97 -15.78
N ARG A 4 24.34 -32.02 -16.28
CA ARG A 4 24.06 -30.78 -15.56
C ARG A 4 23.10 -31.09 -14.41
N ARG A 5 23.54 -30.83 -13.17
CA ARG A 5 22.70 -30.95 -11.97
C ARG A 5 21.49 -30.02 -12.14
N VAL A 6 20.28 -30.58 -12.04
CA VAL A 6 19.03 -29.81 -12.12
C VAL A 6 18.48 -29.66 -10.71
N PHE A 7 18.13 -28.42 -10.34
CA PHE A 7 17.51 -28.10 -9.06
C PHE A 7 16.05 -27.72 -9.28
N ALA A 8 15.17 -28.24 -8.42
CA ALA A 8 13.75 -27.87 -8.36
C ALA A 8 13.59 -26.37 -8.06
N VAL A 9 12.51 -25.75 -8.53
CA VAL A 9 12.26 -24.32 -8.37
C VAL A 9 12.04 -23.97 -6.90
N GLU A 10 11.36 -24.84 -6.17
CA GLU A 10 11.03 -24.74 -4.75
C GLU A 10 12.32 -24.71 -3.90
N LEU A 11 13.28 -25.59 -4.23
CA LEU A 11 14.56 -25.65 -3.54
C LEU A 11 15.38 -24.38 -3.78
N LYS A 12 15.39 -23.85 -5.02
CA LYS A 12 16.05 -22.56 -5.32
C LYS A 12 15.41 -21.43 -4.52
N ARG A 13 14.08 -21.41 -4.44
CA ARG A 13 13.32 -20.41 -3.70
C ARG A 13 13.66 -20.45 -2.20
N GLN A 14 13.58 -21.62 -1.58
CA GLN A 14 13.89 -21.82 -0.16
C GLN A 14 15.31 -21.35 0.19
N ILE A 15 16.31 -21.70 -0.62
CA ILE A 15 17.70 -21.30 -0.39
C ILE A 15 17.86 -19.77 -0.44
N VAL A 16 17.17 -19.10 -1.37
CA VAL A 16 17.22 -17.64 -1.48
C VAL A 16 16.44 -16.96 -0.35
N GLU A 17 15.29 -17.48 0.06
CA GLU A 17 14.53 -16.96 1.21
C GLU A 17 15.33 -17.07 2.52
N GLU A 18 16.02 -18.18 2.75
CA GLU A 18 16.91 -18.36 3.90
C GLU A 18 18.11 -17.39 3.89
N LEU A 19 18.63 -17.10 2.69
CA LEU A 19 19.66 -16.07 2.50
C LEU A 19 19.13 -14.67 2.79
N LEU A 20 17.92 -14.33 2.35
CA LEU A 20 17.32 -13.00 2.52
C LEU A 20 16.84 -12.74 3.94
N SER A 21 16.35 -13.77 4.63
CA SER A 21 15.97 -13.71 6.04
C SER A 21 17.17 -13.62 6.99
N GLY A 22 18.38 -13.89 6.51
CA GLY A 22 19.60 -13.87 7.32
C GLY A 22 19.74 -15.05 8.28
N MET A 23 18.88 -16.07 8.18
CA MET A 23 18.94 -17.28 9.01
C MET A 23 20.24 -18.06 8.80
N SER A 24 20.78 -18.04 7.58
CA SER A 24 22.04 -18.69 7.23
C SER A 24 22.96 -17.75 6.47
N THR A 25 24.26 -17.87 6.73
CA THR A 25 25.29 -17.16 5.97
C THR A 25 25.45 -17.77 4.56
N PRO A 26 25.90 -16.99 3.56
CA PRO A 26 26.16 -17.52 2.21
C PRO A 26 27.09 -18.74 2.21
N ALA A 27 28.12 -18.74 3.07
CA ALA A 27 29.07 -19.83 3.17
C ALA A 27 28.44 -21.13 3.71
N GLN A 28 27.50 -21.03 4.65
CA GLN A 28 26.74 -22.19 5.16
C GLN A 28 25.84 -22.78 4.07
N LEU A 29 25.14 -21.94 3.31
CA LEU A 29 24.26 -22.39 2.21
C LEU A 29 25.06 -23.07 1.08
N ILE A 30 26.21 -22.50 0.71
CA ILE A 30 27.14 -23.05 -0.29
C ILE A 30 27.59 -24.46 0.10
N ARG A 31 27.99 -24.65 1.36
CA ARG A 31 28.47 -25.94 1.86
C ARG A 31 27.33 -26.96 2.00
N ARG A 32 26.19 -26.55 2.56
CA ARG A 32 25.05 -27.45 2.85
C ARG A 32 24.36 -27.97 1.58
N HIS A 33 24.24 -27.13 0.56
CA HIS A 33 23.59 -27.49 -0.70
C HIS A 33 24.57 -27.82 -1.83
N GLU A 34 25.89 -27.82 -1.54
CA GLU A 34 26.96 -28.03 -2.51
C GLU A 34 26.80 -27.19 -3.78
N ILE A 35 26.45 -25.91 -3.61
CA ILE A 35 26.25 -24.97 -4.71
C ILE A 35 27.41 -23.99 -4.79
N SER A 36 27.75 -23.54 -5.99
CA SER A 36 28.76 -22.50 -6.14
C SER A 36 28.22 -21.15 -5.69
N SER A 37 29.12 -20.27 -5.21
CA SER A 37 28.78 -18.89 -4.85
C SER A 37 28.10 -18.14 -6.01
N GLY A 38 28.64 -18.26 -7.22
CA GLY A 38 28.05 -17.64 -8.41
C GLY A 38 26.63 -18.14 -8.70
N LEU A 39 26.34 -19.42 -8.46
CA LEU A 39 25.00 -19.98 -8.63
C LEU A 39 24.02 -19.44 -7.59
N LEU A 40 24.46 -19.30 -6.34
CA LEU A 40 23.66 -18.71 -5.27
C LEU A 40 23.27 -17.25 -5.58
N TYR A 41 24.23 -16.42 -6.00
CA TYR A 41 23.94 -15.03 -6.38
C TYR A 41 23.10 -14.93 -7.64
N HIS A 42 23.31 -15.82 -8.62
CA HIS A 42 22.46 -15.89 -9.79
C HIS A 42 21.00 -16.22 -9.41
N TRP A 43 20.78 -17.17 -8.51
CA TRP A 43 19.45 -17.48 -8.01
C TRP A 43 18.83 -16.31 -7.23
N LYS A 44 19.62 -15.59 -6.42
CA LYS A 44 19.15 -14.37 -5.76
C LYS A 44 18.64 -13.33 -6.76
N GLU A 45 19.35 -13.14 -7.87
CA GLU A 45 18.94 -12.22 -8.93
C GLU A 45 17.67 -12.71 -9.66
N GLN A 46 17.58 -14.01 -9.95
CA GLN A 46 16.38 -14.60 -10.56
C GLN A 46 15.16 -14.51 -9.64
N TYR A 47 15.36 -14.68 -8.33
CA TYR A 47 14.34 -14.47 -7.31
C TYR A 47 13.87 -13.01 -7.32
N ALA A 48 14.78 -12.02 -7.30
CA ALA A 48 14.38 -10.62 -7.39
C ALA A 48 13.55 -10.28 -8.65
N LYS A 49 13.70 -11.06 -9.73
CA LYS A 49 12.96 -10.94 -10.99
C LYS A 49 11.65 -11.74 -11.05
N GLY A 50 11.20 -12.34 -9.94
CA GLY A 50 9.94 -13.09 -9.90
C GLY A 50 9.99 -14.49 -10.54
N ARG A 51 11.19 -15.02 -10.85
CA ARG A 51 11.35 -16.23 -11.69
C ARG A 51 11.14 -17.56 -10.95
N PHE A 52 10.95 -17.55 -9.63
CA PHE A 52 10.74 -18.75 -8.82
C PHE A 52 9.31 -18.87 -8.29
N ASN A 53 8.33 -18.37 -9.06
CA ASN A 53 6.93 -18.27 -8.64
C ASN A 53 6.81 -17.51 -7.30
N ASN A 54 7.68 -16.52 -7.11
CA ASN A 54 7.78 -15.64 -5.97
C ASN A 54 7.31 -14.25 -6.40
N GLU A 55 6.21 -14.19 -7.15
CA GLU A 55 5.53 -12.90 -7.40
C GLU A 55 5.58 -12.08 -6.11
N PRO A 56 5.95 -10.79 -6.17
CA PRO A 56 5.89 -9.93 -4.99
C PRO A 56 4.52 -10.17 -4.40
N THR A 57 4.49 -10.85 -3.25
CA THR A 57 3.25 -11.32 -2.66
C THR A 57 2.38 -10.06 -2.57
N LYS A 58 1.11 -10.14 -2.94
CA LYS A 58 0.20 -8.97 -2.99
C LYS A 58 0.37 -8.09 -1.74
N GLU A 59 0.70 -8.72 -0.62
CA GLU A 59 1.17 -8.20 0.66
C GLU A 59 2.29 -7.14 0.55
N ALA A 60 3.40 -7.37 -0.16
CA ALA A 60 4.47 -6.38 -0.31
C ALA A 60 4.02 -5.15 -1.11
N ALA A 61 3.24 -5.35 -2.17
CA ALA A 61 2.64 -4.24 -2.92
C ALA A 61 1.61 -3.47 -2.09
N LEU A 62 0.87 -4.17 -1.22
CA LEU A 62 -0.06 -3.57 -0.27
C LEU A 62 0.69 -2.79 0.82
N GLU A 63 1.80 -3.31 1.35
CA GLU A 63 2.64 -2.62 2.34
C GLU A 63 3.22 -1.32 1.78
N ASP A 64 3.73 -1.34 0.55
CA ASP A 64 4.20 -0.12 -0.13
C ASP A 64 3.06 0.89 -0.30
N ARG A 65 1.86 0.42 -0.65
CA ARG A 65 0.68 1.28 -0.78
C ARG A 65 0.26 1.87 0.57
N VAL A 66 0.28 1.07 1.64
CA VAL A 66 -0.01 1.51 3.00
C VAL A 66 0.98 2.58 3.41
N ARG A 67 2.29 2.37 3.22
CA ARG A 67 3.33 3.36 3.55
C ARG A 67 3.11 4.68 2.82
N GLN A 68 2.80 4.63 1.52
CA GLN A 68 2.51 5.83 0.74
C GLN A 68 1.28 6.59 1.27
N LEU A 69 0.24 5.85 1.64
CA LEU A 69 -0.99 6.44 2.20
C LEU A 69 -0.73 7.04 3.58
N GLU A 70 0.02 6.37 4.45
CA GLU A 70 0.42 6.88 5.77
C GLU A 70 1.20 8.19 5.65
N GLN A 71 2.16 8.26 4.71
CA GLN A 71 2.91 9.49 4.43
C GLN A 71 1.99 10.63 3.96
N LEU A 72 1.05 10.33 3.06
CA LEU A 72 0.13 11.34 2.55
C LEU A 72 -0.83 11.84 3.64
N VAL A 73 -1.34 10.93 4.49
CA VAL A 73 -2.17 11.28 5.65
C VAL A 73 -1.41 12.17 6.61
N GLY A 74 -0.14 11.86 6.91
CA GLY A 74 0.72 12.71 7.74
C GLY A 74 0.87 14.11 7.18
N LYS A 75 1.17 14.22 5.87
CA LYS A 75 1.26 15.52 5.18
C LYS A 75 -0.05 16.31 5.25
N LEU A 76 -1.17 15.69 4.90
CA LEU A 76 -2.49 16.34 4.92
C LEU A 76 -2.93 16.76 6.33
N THR A 77 -2.52 16.02 7.35
CA THR A 77 -2.80 16.35 8.76
C THR A 77 -2.06 17.63 9.16
N LEU A 78 -0.77 17.72 8.85
CA LEU A 78 0.03 18.92 9.12
C LEU A 78 -0.49 20.15 8.36
N GLU A 79 -0.84 19.98 7.08
CA GLU A 79 -1.44 21.07 6.28
C GLU A 79 -2.78 21.53 6.86
N ASN A 80 -3.65 20.60 7.25
CA ASN A 80 -4.92 20.93 7.89
C ASN A 80 -4.75 21.67 9.21
N GLU A 81 -3.84 21.21 10.08
CA GLU A 81 -3.55 21.90 11.33
C GLU A 81 -3.02 23.31 11.09
N PHE A 82 -2.11 23.46 10.13
CA PHE A 82 -1.56 24.76 9.76
C PHE A 82 -2.67 25.71 9.28
N LEU A 83 -3.53 25.27 8.36
CA LEU A 83 -4.63 26.07 7.84
C LEU A 83 -5.63 26.46 8.94
N LYS A 84 -6.02 25.51 9.79
CA LYS A 84 -6.91 25.78 10.94
C LYS A 84 -6.32 26.83 11.88
N LYS A 85 -5.03 26.71 12.22
CA LYS A 85 -4.32 27.68 13.06
C LYS A 85 -4.21 29.05 12.37
N ALA A 86 -3.98 29.09 11.05
CA ALA A 86 -3.91 30.33 10.29
C ALA A 86 -5.24 31.09 10.27
N VAL A 87 -6.35 30.38 10.08
CA VAL A 87 -7.71 30.97 10.17
C VAL A 87 -8.01 31.45 11.59
N GLN A 88 -7.72 30.62 12.61
CA GLN A 88 -7.96 30.98 14.01
C GLN A 88 -7.16 32.23 14.44
N ARG A 89 -5.93 32.37 13.92
CA ARG A 89 -5.06 33.53 14.18
C ARG A 89 -5.36 34.73 13.27
N GLY A 90 -6.38 34.64 12.41
CA GLY A 90 -6.75 35.72 11.48
C GLY A 90 -5.74 36.00 10.38
N LEU A 91 -4.75 35.11 10.17
CA LEU A 91 -3.76 35.21 9.10
C LEU A 91 -4.37 34.90 7.73
N LEU A 92 -5.42 34.09 7.72
CA LEU A 92 -6.27 33.84 6.56
C LEU A 92 -7.69 34.21 6.94
N THR A 93 -8.26 35.20 6.26
CA THR A 93 -9.68 35.51 6.36
C THR A 93 -10.47 34.40 5.68
N LEU A 94 -11.19 33.60 6.46
CA LEU A 94 -12.18 32.68 5.92
C LEU A 94 -13.23 33.51 5.17
N PRO A 95 -13.64 33.14 3.95
CA PRO A 95 -14.79 33.77 3.30
C PRO A 95 -15.96 33.67 4.27
N LYS A 96 -16.43 34.81 4.75
CA LYS A 96 -17.58 34.90 5.64
C LYS A 96 -18.76 34.34 4.84
N LYS A 97 -19.10 33.07 5.04
CA LYS A 97 -20.33 32.48 4.51
C LYS A 97 -21.46 33.26 5.16
N ASN A 98 -22.04 34.16 4.38
CA ASN A 98 -23.14 35.00 4.81
C ASN A 98 -24.37 34.09 4.90
N ASP A 99 -24.64 33.54 6.08
CA ASP A 99 -25.82 32.71 6.39
C ASP A 99 -27.11 33.56 6.43
N ASN A 100 -27.33 34.43 5.43
CA ASN A 100 -28.48 35.32 5.32
C ASN A 100 -29.43 34.92 4.18
N SER A 101 -29.61 33.62 3.91
CA SER A 101 -30.67 33.14 3.01
C SER A 101 -31.42 31.94 3.59
N LEU A 102 -31.80 32.00 4.86
CA LEU A 102 -32.75 31.06 5.48
C LEU A 102 -34.20 31.61 5.55
N LEU A 103 -34.55 32.60 4.74
CA LEU A 103 -35.93 33.13 4.68
C LEU A 103 -36.30 33.48 3.24
N ASN A 104 -36.90 32.52 2.54
CA ASN A 104 -38.10 32.70 1.71
C ASN A 104 -38.24 31.56 0.70
N THR A 105 -38.97 30.52 1.07
CA THR A 105 -39.94 29.85 0.19
C THR A 105 -41.04 29.24 1.06
N ILE A 106 -41.78 30.10 1.77
CA ILE A 106 -43.20 29.80 1.99
C ILE A 106 -43.86 30.08 0.65
N THR A 107 -44.00 29.05 -0.18
CA THR A 107 -44.85 29.11 -1.37
C THR A 107 -45.61 27.80 -1.48
N SER A 108 -46.74 27.79 -0.77
CA SER A 108 -48.01 27.16 -1.14
C SER A 108 -47.94 26.02 -2.16
N SER A 109 -48.15 24.79 -1.68
CA SER A 109 -48.84 23.77 -2.47
C SER A 109 -49.94 23.13 -1.64
N LYS A 110 -51.13 23.74 -1.73
CA LYS A 110 -52.39 23.07 -1.42
C LYS A 110 -52.63 21.99 -2.49
N ALA A 111 -52.44 20.71 -2.13
CA ALA A 111 -52.94 19.56 -2.88
C ALA A 111 -53.00 18.36 -1.93
N ARG A 112 -53.96 17.45 -1.98
CA ARG A 112 -55.33 17.42 -2.49
C ARG A 112 -55.91 16.21 -1.74
N LYS A 113 -57.05 16.41 -1.09
CA LYS A 113 -57.88 15.44 -0.37
C LYS A 113 -57.86 14.06 -1.08
N GLY A 114 -57.25 13.05 -0.45
CA GLY A 114 -57.35 11.64 -0.84
C GLY A 114 -58.13 10.90 0.24
N GLY A 115 -59.45 10.76 0.03
CA GLY A 115 -60.33 10.03 0.94
C GLY A 115 -60.13 8.53 0.80
N ALA A 116 -60.05 7.85 1.94
CA ALA A 116 -60.08 6.41 2.07
C ALA A 116 -61.53 5.93 2.18
N ASN A 117 -61.98 5.14 1.20
CA ASN A 117 -63.19 4.32 1.29
C ASN A 117 -62.73 2.91 0.85
N SER A 118 -62.71 1.93 1.77
CA SER A 118 -63.79 0.94 2.02
C SER A 118 -64.09 0.08 0.81
#